data_AF-A0A358M375-F1
#
_entry.id   AF-A0A358M375-F1
#
_cell.length_a   1.000
_cell.length_b   1.000
_cell.length_c   1.000
_cell.angle_alpha   90.00
_cell.angle_beta   90.00
_cell.angle_gamma   90.00
#
_symmetry.space_group_name_H-M   'P 1'
#
loop_
_entity.id
_entity.type
_entity.pdbx_description
1 polymer ?
#
loop_
_entity_poly.entity_id
_entity_poly.type
_entity_poly.pdbx_seq_one_letter_code
_entity_poly.pdbx_strand_id
1 'polypeptide(L)'
;AFDPNFPEVSEPLNTAYCGMGIAFEKYTGHRGKSGASEASCEFFAEIAAALDAKSVPWQLTEMGKIDKGGGGTIAQFMADLGMDVIDCGTPVLGMHSPYEVTSKADVYWTYRAYHAFYEK
;
A
#
# COMPACT_ATOMS: atom_id res chain seq x y z
N ALA A 1 1.13 -4.90 7.75
CA ALA A 1 0.27 -4.22 8.73
C ALA A 1 1.01 -4.06 10.05
N PHE A 2 0.64 -3.08 10.88
CA PHE A 2 1.22 -2.87 12.20
C PHE A 2 0.98 -4.08 13.11
N ASP A 3 2.07 -4.71 13.57
CA ASP A 3 2.02 -5.78 14.56
C ASP A 3 2.31 -5.20 15.95
N PRO A 4 1.34 -5.25 16.89
CA PRO A 4 1.54 -4.72 18.23
C PRO A 4 2.59 -5.47 19.06
N ASN A 5 3.02 -6.67 18.64
CA ASN A 5 4.10 -7.41 19.28
C ASN A 5 5.50 -6.93 18.86
N PHE A 6 5.60 -6.22 17.73
CA PHE A 6 6.87 -5.69 17.19
C PHE A 6 6.74 -4.22 16.79
N PRO A 7 6.24 -3.32 17.68
CA PRO A 7 5.96 -1.93 17.32
C PRO A 7 7.21 -1.15 16.89
N GLU A 8 8.40 -1.59 17.30
CA GLU A 8 9.66 -0.93 17.06
C GLU A 8 10.11 -0.96 15.59
N VAL A 9 9.56 -1.85 14.76
CA VAL A 9 9.92 -1.97 13.33
C VAL A 9 9.12 -1.04 12.42
N SER A 10 8.03 -0.46 12.92
CA SER A 10 7.11 0.38 12.14
C SER A 10 7.11 1.83 12.60
N GLU A 11 6.92 2.77 11.67
CA GLU A 11 6.60 4.16 12.00
C GLU A 11 5.07 4.27 12.14
N PRO A 12 4.52 4.61 13.33
CA PRO A 12 3.09 4.48 13.59
C PRO A 12 2.16 5.38 12.74
N LEU A 13 2.67 6.48 12.17
CA LEU A 13 1.90 7.40 11.32
C LEU A 13 1.95 7.04 9.84
N ASN A 14 2.89 6.18 9.43
CA ASN A 14 3.13 5.76 8.04
C ASN A 14 3.11 4.24 7.91
N THR A 15 2.28 3.55 8.69
CA THR A 15 2.13 2.09 8.62
C THR A 15 0.65 1.74 8.48
N ALA A 16 0.36 0.72 7.65
CA ALA A 16 -0.99 0.24 7.49
C ALA A 16 -1.49 -0.49 8.74
N TYR A 17 -2.71 -0.19 9.15
CA TYR A 17 -3.43 -0.91 10.20
C TYR A 17 -4.51 -1.80 9.59
N CYS A 18 -4.70 -2.97 10.19
CA CYS A 18 -5.82 -3.84 9.83
C CYS A 18 -7.16 -3.17 10.15
N GLY A 19 -8.12 -3.27 9.25
CA GLY A 19 -9.48 -2.71 9.37
C GLY A 19 -9.62 -1.27 8.89
N MET A 20 -8.55 -0.65 8.38
CA MET A 20 -8.53 0.76 7.95
C MET A 20 -8.61 0.92 6.42
N GLY A 21 -8.96 -0.14 5.68
CA GLY A 21 -9.16 -0.10 4.24
C GLY A 21 -7.89 -0.45 3.45
N ILE A 22 -7.94 -0.20 2.13
CA ILE A 22 -6.82 -0.48 1.23
C ILE A 22 -5.62 0.40 1.58
N ALA A 23 -4.42 -0.18 1.59
CA ALA A 23 -3.19 0.58 1.80
C ALA A 23 -2.53 0.93 0.47
N PHE A 24 -1.98 2.14 0.40
CA PHE A 24 -1.19 2.65 -0.72
C PHE A 24 0.26 2.89 -0.29
N GLU A 25 1.19 2.45 -1.12
CA GLU A 25 2.62 2.72 -1.00
C GLU A 25 3.02 3.62 -2.17
N LYS A 26 3.24 4.91 -1.90
CA LYS A 26 3.69 5.85 -2.95
C LYS A 26 5.06 5.44 -3.50
N TYR A 27 5.89 4.87 -2.64
CA TYR A 27 7.19 4.32 -2.98
C TYR A 27 7.49 3.13 -2.07
N THR A 28 8.32 2.22 -2.58
CA THR A 28 8.85 1.08 -1.82
C THR A 28 10.38 1.13 -1.82
N GLY A 29 11.05 -0.02 -1.90
CA GLY A 29 12.50 -0.10 -2.08
C GLY A 29 13.28 -0.13 -0.78
N HIS A 30 14.54 0.28 -0.85
CA HIS A 30 15.49 0.20 0.27
C HIS A 30 16.52 1.34 0.21
N ARG A 31 17.19 1.65 1.32
CA ARG A 31 18.32 2.63 1.38
C ARG A 31 18.01 3.97 0.69
N GLY A 32 16.82 4.52 0.96
CA GLY A 32 16.34 5.73 0.29
C GLY A 32 15.73 5.44 -1.09
N LYS A 33 14.66 4.62 -1.13
CA LYS A 33 13.82 4.34 -2.31
C LYS A 33 14.53 3.63 -3.49
N SER A 34 15.69 3.04 -3.27
CA SER A 34 16.41 2.32 -4.32
C SER A 34 15.64 1.07 -4.76
N GLY A 35 15.56 0.85 -6.09
CA GLY A 35 14.92 -0.33 -6.69
C GLY A 35 13.39 -0.34 -6.59
N ALA A 36 12.76 0.84 -6.60
CA ALA A 36 11.32 1.00 -6.52
C ALA A 36 10.79 1.96 -7.60
N SER A 37 9.50 1.81 -7.91
CA SER A 37 8.71 2.87 -8.53
C SER A 37 8.33 3.91 -7.46
N GLU A 38 8.20 5.16 -7.89
CA GLU A 38 7.58 6.22 -7.10
C GLU A 38 6.43 6.82 -7.89
N ALA A 39 5.21 6.68 -7.38
CA ALA A 39 4.01 7.20 -8.04
C ALA A 39 4.05 8.74 -8.12
N SER A 40 3.58 9.29 -9.23
CA SER A 40 3.38 10.74 -9.40
C SER A 40 2.27 11.24 -8.46
N CYS A 41 2.37 12.50 -8.03
CA CYS A 41 1.39 13.08 -7.13
C CYS A 41 0.04 13.28 -7.83
N GLU A 42 0.07 13.59 -9.12
CA GLU A 42 -1.10 13.81 -9.97
C GLU A 42 -1.91 12.52 -10.12
N PHE A 43 -1.23 11.41 -10.45
CA PHE A 43 -1.90 10.11 -10.58
C PHE A 43 -2.47 9.64 -9.24
N PHE A 44 -1.72 9.82 -8.14
CA PHE A 44 -2.24 9.44 -6.83
C PHE A 44 -3.44 10.30 -6.40
N ALA A 45 -3.42 11.61 -6.67
CA ALA A 45 -4.54 12.50 -6.40
C ALA A 45 -5.79 12.09 -7.18
N GLU A 46 -5.62 11.66 -8.43
CA GLU A 46 -6.70 11.07 -9.22
C GLU A 46 -7.27 9.83 -8.52
N ILE A 47 -6.44 8.87 -8.12
CA ILE A 47 -6.90 7.66 -7.44
C ILE A 47 -7.63 8.00 -6.14
N ALA A 48 -7.05 8.85 -5.29
CA ALA A 48 -7.67 9.26 -4.03
C ALA A 48 -9.07 9.85 -4.25
N ALA A 49 -9.22 10.74 -5.24
CA ALA A 49 -10.52 11.32 -5.58
C ALA A 49 -11.55 10.27 -6.04
N ALA A 50 -11.11 9.19 -6.71
CA ALA A 50 -11.98 8.08 -7.12
C ALA A 50 -12.57 7.33 -5.92
N LEU A 51 -11.71 7.05 -4.96
CA LEU A 51 -12.04 6.29 -3.77
C LEU A 51 -12.93 7.14 -2.85
N ASP A 52 -12.60 8.41 -2.67
CA ASP A 52 -13.37 9.35 -1.86
C ASP A 52 -14.80 9.54 -2.40
N ALA A 53 -14.96 9.67 -3.72
CA ALA A 53 -16.27 9.81 -4.37
C ALA A 53 -17.20 8.60 -4.11
N LYS A 54 -16.61 7.42 -3.86
CA LYS A 54 -17.33 6.17 -3.55
C LYS A 54 -17.26 5.79 -2.08
N SER A 55 -16.73 6.69 -1.24
CA SER A 55 -16.55 6.49 0.21
C SER A 55 -15.80 5.20 0.55
N VAL A 56 -14.78 4.87 -0.26
CA VAL A 56 -13.90 3.73 -0.01
C VAL A 56 -12.78 4.17 0.94
N PRO A 57 -12.68 3.58 2.15
CA PRO A 57 -11.61 3.92 3.08
C PRO A 57 -10.26 3.45 2.52
N TRP A 58 -9.25 4.31 2.67
CA TRP A 58 -7.88 4.05 2.27
C TRP A 58 -6.90 4.67 3.25
N GLN A 59 -5.67 4.17 3.22
CA GLN A 59 -4.59 4.59 4.11
C GLN A 59 -3.26 4.60 3.37
N LEU A 60 -2.32 5.41 3.85
CA LEU A 60 -0.93 5.38 3.40
C LEU A 60 -0.12 4.42 4.26
N THR A 61 0.87 3.78 3.65
CA THR A 61 1.85 2.97 4.36
C THR A 61 3.22 3.06 3.73
N GLU A 62 4.22 2.70 4.52
CA GLU A 62 5.58 2.39 4.11
C GLU A 62 5.95 0.98 4.58
N MET A 63 7.02 0.43 4.01
CA MET A 63 7.63 -0.85 4.36
C MET A 63 8.47 -0.76 5.65
N GLY A 64 7.81 -0.42 6.76
CA GLY A 64 8.44 -0.24 8.08
C GLY A 64 9.25 1.06 8.21
N LYS A 65 9.97 1.23 9.32
CA LYS A 65 10.85 2.39 9.51
C LYS A 65 11.98 2.39 8.47
N ILE A 66 12.47 3.59 8.16
CA ILE A 66 13.66 3.79 7.33
C ILE A 66 14.80 2.88 7.81
N ASP A 67 15.44 2.20 6.85
CA ASP A 67 16.55 1.25 7.04
C ASP A 67 16.24 -0.01 7.88
N LYS A 68 14.97 -0.31 8.19
CA LYS A 68 14.57 -1.58 8.81
C LYS A 68 14.28 -2.68 7.80
N GLY A 69 13.79 -2.31 6.63
CA GLY A 69 13.35 -3.23 5.60
C GLY A 69 13.84 -2.84 4.22
N GLY A 70 13.55 -3.72 3.27
CA GLY A 70 13.70 -3.47 1.85
C GLY A 70 12.55 -4.13 1.12
N GLY A 71 11.97 -3.39 0.17
CA GLY A 71 10.91 -3.86 -0.70
C GLY A 71 11.29 -3.83 -2.16
N GLY A 72 10.27 -3.89 -2.99
CA GLY A 72 10.38 -3.90 -4.44
C GLY A 72 9.25 -4.75 -4.99
N THR A 73 8.40 -4.13 -5.78
CA THR A 73 7.27 -4.81 -6.42
C THR A 73 7.50 -4.86 -7.93
N ILE A 74 6.54 -5.44 -8.64
CA ILE A 74 6.54 -5.44 -10.11
C ILE A 74 6.19 -4.06 -10.70
N ALA A 75 5.75 -3.09 -9.90
CA ALA A 75 5.29 -1.79 -10.38
C ALA A 75 6.40 -1.03 -11.13
N GLN A 76 7.65 -1.13 -10.69
CA GLN A 76 8.79 -0.51 -11.39
C GLN A 76 8.94 -0.98 -12.84
N PHE A 77 8.69 -2.26 -13.13
CA PHE A 77 8.80 -2.79 -14.49
C PHE A 77 7.70 -2.25 -15.40
N MET A 78 6.53 -1.98 -14.84
CA MET A 78 5.41 -1.37 -15.57
C MET A 78 5.65 0.14 -15.76
N ALA A 79 6.23 0.80 -14.76
CA ALA A 79 6.66 2.20 -14.86
C ALA A 79 7.73 2.40 -15.96
N ASP A 80 8.67 1.47 -16.09
CA ASP A 80 9.70 1.48 -17.14
C ASP A 80 9.10 1.40 -18.56
N LEU A 81 7.88 0.89 -18.69
CA LEU A 81 7.12 0.87 -19.95
C LEU A 81 6.34 2.18 -20.20
N GLY A 82 6.48 3.18 -19.32
CA GLY A 82 5.82 4.48 -19.42
C GLY A 82 4.41 4.53 -18.84
N MET A 83 4.03 3.55 -18.00
CA MET A 83 2.72 3.54 -17.32
C MET A 83 2.78 4.34 -16.02
N ASP A 84 1.73 5.10 -15.71
CA ASP A 84 1.50 5.60 -14.36
C ASP A 84 1.07 4.45 -13.44
N VAL A 85 1.81 4.25 -12.35
CA VAL A 85 1.63 3.13 -11.43
C VAL A 85 1.67 3.57 -9.98
N ILE A 86 0.94 2.86 -9.13
CA ILE A 86 1.03 2.96 -7.68
C ILE A 86 0.88 1.59 -7.04
N ASP A 87 1.68 1.31 -6.02
CA ASP A 87 1.55 0.10 -5.22
C ASP A 87 0.38 0.23 -4.25
N CYS A 88 -0.48 -0.78 -4.22
CA CYS A 88 -1.60 -0.84 -3.30
C CYS A 88 -2.06 -2.27 -3.02
N GLY A 89 -2.70 -2.48 -1.87
CA GLY A 89 -3.21 -3.80 -1.53
C GLY A 89 -3.81 -3.90 -0.14
N THR A 90 -4.21 -5.11 0.20
CA THR A 90 -4.75 -5.44 1.52
C THR A 90 -3.61 -5.61 2.53
N PRO A 91 -3.66 -4.95 3.70
CA PRO A 91 -2.66 -5.15 4.74
C PRO A 91 -2.65 -6.58 5.28
N VAL A 92 -1.45 -7.14 5.48
CA VAL A 92 -1.24 -8.50 6.01
C VAL A 92 -0.37 -8.46 7.27
N LEU A 93 -0.64 -9.39 8.19
CA LEU A 93 0.22 -9.74 9.33
C LEU A 93 0.91 -11.09 9.06
N GLY A 94 2.17 -11.20 9.48
CA GLY A 94 2.96 -12.42 9.31
C GLY A 94 3.30 -12.74 7.85
N MET A 95 3.54 -11.70 7.04
CA MET A 95 3.86 -11.85 5.61
C MET A 95 4.99 -12.87 5.38
N HIS A 96 4.81 -13.77 4.43
CA HIS A 96 5.64 -14.93 4.11
C HIS A 96 5.68 -16.05 5.16
N SER A 97 4.89 -15.99 6.23
CA SER A 97 4.74 -17.12 7.14
C SER A 97 3.85 -18.22 6.52
N PRO A 98 3.88 -19.47 7.05
CA PRO A 98 2.94 -20.51 6.64
C PRO A 98 1.46 -20.18 6.92
N TYR A 99 1.18 -19.14 7.71
CA TYR A 99 -0.17 -18.74 8.08
C TYR A 99 -0.28 -17.22 8.23
N GLU A 100 -0.51 -16.55 7.09
CA GLU A 100 -0.76 -15.12 7.02
C GLU A 100 -2.17 -14.76 7.51
N VAL A 101 -2.31 -13.57 8.09
CA VAL A 101 -3.60 -13.07 8.58
C VAL A 101 -3.91 -11.72 7.94
N THR A 102 -5.17 -11.55 7.51
CA THR A 102 -5.68 -10.28 6.99
C THR A 102 -7.09 -10.00 7.51
N SER A 103 -7.49 -8.73 7.47
CA SER A 103 -8.83 -8.30 7.86
C SER A 103 -9.83 -8.57 6.73
N LYS A 104 -10.96 -9.20 7.07
CA LYS A 104 -12.08 -9.37 6.12
C LYS A 104 -12.62 -8.04 5.61
N ALA A 105 -12.61 -7.00 6.47
CA ALA A 105 -13.05 -5.67 6.08
C ALA A 105 -12.11 -5.08 5.01
N ASP A 106 -10.79 -5.22 5.20
CA ASP A 106 -9.82 -4.69 4.24
C ASP A 106 -9.89 -5.44 2.91
N VAL A 107 -10.05 -6.77 2.92
CA VAL A 107 -10.28 -7.55 1.69
C VAL A 107 -11.48 -7.01 0.90
N TYR A 108 -12.59 -6.76 1.58
CA TYR A 108 -13.78 -6.18 0.96
C TYR A 108 -13.51 -4.78 0.40
N TRP A 109 -12.84 -3.91 1.16
CA TRP A 109 -12.54 -2.56 0.73
C TRP A 109 -11.51 -2.50 -0.39
N THR A 110 -10.52 -3.39 -0.43
CA THR A 110 -9.59 -3.54 -1.55
C THR A 110 -10.34 -3.90 -2.83
N TYR A 111 -11.27 -4.86 -2.76
CA TYR A 111 -12.15 -5.16 -3.91
C TYR A 111 -12.94 -3.92 -4.36
N ARG A 112 -13.57 -3.20 -3.42
CA ARG A 112 -14.33 -1.98 -3.72
C ARG A 112 -13.46 -0.86 -4.29
N ALA A 113 -12.19 -0.75 -3.87
CA ALA A 113 -11.24 0.22 -4.38
C ALA A 113 -10.90 -0.05 -5.86
N TYR A 114 -10.62 -1.31 -6.21
CA TYR A 114 -10.36 -1.67 -7.61
C TYR A 114 -11.58 -1.45 -8.49
N HIS A 115 -12.77 -1.78 -8.00
CA HIS A 115 -14.02 -1.47 -8.70
C HIS A 115 -14.24 0.04 -8.83
N ALA A 116 -13.95 0.80 -7.78
CA ALA A 116 -14.07 2.25 -7.78
C ALA A 116 -13.20 2.91 -8.85
N PHE A 117 -11.96 2.45 -8.97
CA PHE A 117 -11.00 2.89 -9.99
C PHE A 117 -11.41 2.47 -11.41
N TYR A 118 -11.92 1.25 -11.61
CA TYR A 118 -12.30 0.76 -12.94
C TYR A 118 -13.53 1.46 -13.53
N GLU A 119 -14.51 1.78 -12.70
CA GLU A 119 -15.77 2.44 -13.09
C GLU A 119 -15.68 3.97 -13.14
N LYS A 120 -14.48 4.52 -12.98
CA LYS A 120 -14.28 5.95 -12.84
C LYS A 120 -14.52 6.71 -14.14
#